data_AF-A0A820SXC1-F1
#
_entry.id   AF-A0A820SXC1-F1
#
_cell.length_a   1.000
_cell.length_b   1.000
_cell.length_c   1.000
_cell.angle_alpha   90.00
_cell.angle_beta   90.00
_cell.angle_gamma   90.00
#
_symmetry.space_group_name_H-M   'P 1'
#
loop_
_entity.id
_entity.type
_entity.pdbx_description
1 polymer ?
#
loop_
_entity_poly.entity_id
_entity_poly.type
_entity_poly.pdbx_seq_one_letter_code
_entity_poly.pdbx_strand_id
1 'polypeptide(L)'
;SIEGVGGPFDHGLTVLKDDQWKNARSIVSPTFSSAKLKAMYTLMNETSDIYRDRLIEYADKQEIFNINQLSGQYTLDTISSCLFGIETNSLKNENATLIRHLKKFFTIDFTNIFLYILLISPRLAGYLGKKGYSILPKDAIDYVSTIVNHVISRRRQHLETRNDFIQMMIAHEQESKDDELTSEHTETKHPQQQRGTLKKTLTDKEIFSQGLVFLVAGYETTSALLSFFFYFMAIEPVVQEKVYEEIQQELGDDEITHEKLSPIFAELVSD
;
A
#
# COMPACT_ATOMS: atom_id res chain seq x y z
N SER A 1 -5.72 23.37 -8.24
CA SER A 1 -4.39 22.74 -8.35
C SER A 1 -3.82 22.62 -6.94
N ILE A 2 -3.73 21.40 -6.39
CA ILE A 2 -3.20 21.11 -5.04
C ILE A 2 -1.66 21.07 -5.09
N GLU A 3 -1.05 21.95 -5.88
CA GLU A 3 0.41 21.99 -6.01
C GLU A 3 1.03 22.59 -4.75
N GLY A 4 1.83 21.78 -4.07
CA GLY A 4 2.65 22.23 -2.95
C GLY A 4 1.88 22.51 -1.67
N VAL A 5 0.79 21.78 -1.40
CA VAL A 5 0.07 21.85 -0.11
C VAL A 5 0.87 21.26 1.04
N GLY A 6 2.06 20.71 0.80
CA GLY A 6 2.97 20.40 1.88
C GLY A 6 2.56 19.15 2.61
N GLY A 7 3.46 18.19 2.67
CA GLY A 7 3.33 17.05 3.55
C GLY A 7 3.56 15.73 2.84
N PRO A 8 3.15 14.63 3.49
CA PRO A 8 3.63 13.31 3.15
C PRO A 8 3.05 12.75 1.85
N PHE A 9 2.10 13.45 1.22
CA PHE A 9 1.50 13.08 -0.08
C PHE A 9 1.99 13.93 -1.26
N ASP A 10 2.85 14.93 -1.03
CA ASP A 10 3.25 15.89 -2.08
C ASP A 10 3.90 15.22 -3.30
N HIS A 11 4.55 14.08 -3.07
CA HIS A 11 5.17 13.28 -4.12
C HIS A 11 4.34 12.08 -4.53
N GLY A 12 3.13 11.91 -4.01
CA GLY A 12 2.25 10.79 -4.30
C GLY A 12 1.62 10.88 -5.69
N LEU A 13 1.38 9.72 -6.32
CA LEU A 13 0.79 9.61 -7.66
C LEU A 13 -0.55 10.36 -7.84
N THR A 14 -1.30 10.59 -6.76
CA THR A 14 -2.58 11.30 -6.78
C THR A 14 -2.44 12.81 -6.90
N VAL A 15 -1.27 13.38 -6.59
CA VAL A 15 -1.02 14.84 -6.57
C VAL A 15 -0.01 15.27 -7.64
N LEU A 16 0.91 14.38 -8.03
CA LEU A 16 1.88 14.63 -9.10
C LEU A 16 1.19 14.94 -10.44
N LYS A 17 1.87 15.70 -11.30
CA LYS A 17 1.37 16.10 -12.61
C LYS A 17 2.37 15.89 -13.74
N ASP A 18 1.82 15.84 -14.95
CA ASP A 18 2.56 15.89 -16.22
C ASP A 18 3.75 14.91 -16.20
N ASP A 19 4.96 15.40 -16.43
CA ASP A 19 6.15 14.56 -16.53
C ASP A 19 6.59 13.98 -15.17
N GLN A 20 6.31 14.67 -14.06
CA GLN A 20 6.58 14.11 -12.72
C GLN A 20 5.70 12.91 -12.44
N TRP A 21 4.41 13.00 -12.80
CA TRP A 21 3.48 11.89 -12.69
C TRP A 21 3.86 10.74 -13.62
N LYS A 22 4.19 11.03 -14.89
CA LYS A 22 4.61 9.99 -15.84
C LYS A 22 5.84 9.25 -15.31
N ASN A 23 6.80 9.99 -14.75
CA ASN A 23 8.01 9.44 -14.19
C ASN A 23 7.76 8.55 -12.96
N ALA A 24 7.03 9.05 -11.97
CA ALA A 24 6.71 8.26 -10.79
C ALA A 24 5.88 7.03 -11.17
N ARG A 25 4.95 7.18 -12.11
CA ARG A 25 4.13 6.08 -12.61
C ARG A 25 4.96 5.03 -13.32
N SER A 26 5.93 5.40 -14.15
CA SER A 26 6.78 4.41 -14.84
C SER A 26 7.63 3.59 -13.86
N ILE A 27 8.07 4.20 -12.76
CA ILE A 27 8.86 3.49 -11.73
C ILE A 27 7.99 2.54 -10.90
N VAL A 28 6.79 2.98 -10.53
CA VAL A 28 5.96 2.28 -9.54
C VAL A 28 5.01 1.26 -10.16
N SER A 29 4.54 1.47 -11.40
CA SER A 29 3.59 0.55 -12.05
C SER A 29 4.09 -0.90 -12.16
N PRO A 30 5.39 -1.18 -12.46
CA PRO A 30 5.91 -2.55 -12.49
C PRO A 30 5.72 -3.32 -11.17
N THR A 31 5.59 -2.62 -10.04
CA THR A 31 5.37 -3.26 -8.74
C THR A 31 4.04 -4.00 -8.66
N PHE A 32 3.05 -3.55 -9.43
CA PHE A 32 1.72 -4.16 -9.46
C PHE A 32 1.57 -5.18 -10.61
N SER A 33 2.67 -5.64 -11.21
CA SER A 33 2.64 -6.75 -12.17
C SER A 33 2.35 -8.07 -11.46
N SER A 34 1.75 -9.03 -12.17
CA SER A 34 1.39 -10.35 -11.62
C SER A 34 2.57 -11.08 -10.97
N ALA A 35 3.77 -11.01 -11.57
CA ALA A 35 4.97 -11.64 -11.02
C ALA A 35 5.37 -11.04 -9.67
N LYS A 36 5.22 -9.73 -9.50
CA LYS A 36 5.58 -9.03 -8.27
C LYS A 36 4.50 -9.16 -7.19
N LEU A 37 3.22 -9.16 -7.57
CA LEU A 37 2.12 -9.53 -6.68
C LEU A 37 2.27 -10.98 -6.18
N LYS A 38 2.66 -11.92 -7.07
CA LYS A 38 3.02 -13.29 -6.67
C LYS A 38 4.17 -13.32 -5.67
N ALA A 39 5.15 -12.43 -5.78
CA ALA A 39 6.25 -12.35 -4.81
C ALA A 39 5.77 -11.85 -3.42
N MET A 40 4.75 -10.99 -3.36
CA MET A 40 4.10 -10.53 -2.12
C MET A 40 3.09 -11.54 -1.55
N TYR A 41 2.75 -12.61 -2.29
CA TYR A 41 1.71 -13.56 -1.94
C TYR A 41 1.88 -14.18 -0.54
N THR A 42 3.11 -14.54 -0.16
CA THR A 42 3.40 -15.09 1.18
C THR A 42 2.99 -14.12 2.28
N LEU A 43 3.22 -12.82 2.11
CA LEU A 43 2.84 -11.78 3.09
C LEU A 43 1.33 -11.68 3.22
N MET A 44 0.61 -11.81 2.10
CA MET A 44 -0.85 -11.80 2.10
C MET A 44 -1.38 -13.04 2.83
N ASN A 45 -0.86 -14.23 2.52
CA ASN A 45 -1.24 -15.48 3.18
C ASN A 45 -1.02 -15.45 4.69
N GLU A 46 0.15 -14.98 5.16
CA GLU A 46 0.43 -14.84 6.60
C GLU A 46 -0.66 -14.02 7.31
N THR A 47 -1.09 -12.91 6.72
CA THR A 47 -2.17 -12.09 7.29
C THR A 47 -3.55 -12.72 7.15
N SER A 48 -3.79 -13.48 6.07
CA SER A 48 -5.04 -14.20 5.84
C SER A 48 -5.21 -15.37 6.81
N ASP A 49 -4.13 -16.07 7.16
CA ASP A 49 -4.14 -17.13 8.17
C ASP A 49 -4.54 -16.56 9.53
N ILE A 50 -3.95 -15.44 9.94
CA ILE A 50 -4.33 -14.77 11.20
C ILE A 50 -5.80 -14.33 11.17
N TYR A 51 -6.29 -13.83 10.02
CA TYR A 51 -7.68 -13.43 9.86
C TYR A 51 -8.64 -14.62 9.97
N ARG A 52 -8.33 -15.74 9.30
CA ARG A 52 -9.07 -17.01 9.42
C ARG A 52 -9.10 -17.48 10.86
N ASP A 53 -7.97 -17.53 11.54
CA ASP A 53 -7.88 -18.05 12.91
C ASP A 53 -8.74 -17.22 13.87
N ARG A 54 -8.81 -15.89 13.67
CA ARG A 54 -9.72 -15.01 14.43
C ARG A 54 -11.19 -15.29 14.14
N LEU A 55 -11.56 -15.58 12.89
CA LEU A 55 -12.92 -15.96 12.53
C LEU A 55 -13.32 -17.31 13.16
N ILE A 56 -12.42 -18.30 13.16
CA ILE A 56 -12.62 -19.58 13.84
C ILE A 56 -12.82 -19.37 15.34
N GLU A 57 -12.02 -18.53 15.97
CA GLU A 57 -12.18 -18.21 17.40
C GLU A 57 -13.56 -17.62 17.72
N TYR A 58 -14.07 -16.72 16.87
CA TYR A 58 -15.42 -16.17 17.02
C TYR A 58 -16.51 -17.24 16.82
N ALA A 59 -16.31 -18.15 15.86
CA ALA A 59 -17.24 -19.25 15.59
C ALA A 59 -17.29 -20.24 16.76
N ASP A 60 -16.14 -20.65 17.30
CA ASP A 60 -16.02 -21.56 18.44
C ASP A 60 -16.68 -20.99 19.71
N LYS A 61 -16.53 -19.68 19.92
CA LYS A 61 -17.13 -18.97 21.06
C LYS A 61 -18.59 -18.57 20.84
N GLN A 62 -19.11 -18.71 19.62
CA GLN A 62 -20.42 -18.20 19.19
C GLN A 62 -20.62 -16.72 19.55
N GLU A 63 -19.58 -15.92 19.39
CA GLU A 63 -19.57 -14.51 19.75
C GLU A 63 -19.94 -13.63 18.55
N ILE A 64 -20.80 -12.63 18.78
CA ILE A 64 -21.13 -11.63 17.77
C ILE A 64 -19.96 -10.65 17.65
N PHE A 65 -19.51 -10.41 16.43
CA PHE A 65 -18.40 -9.51 16.14
C PHE A 65 -18.74 -8.52 15.03
N ASN A 66 -17.96 -7.45 14.94
CA ASN A 66 -18.09 -6.46 13.88
C ASN A 66 -17.16 -6.82 12.72
N ILE A 67 -17.74 -7.30 11.61
CA ILE A 67 -16.98 -7.69 10.42
C ILE A 67 -16.21 -6.52 9.80
N ASN A 68 -16.77 -5.31 9.81
CA ASN A 68 -16.09 -4.14 9.26
C ASN A 68 -14.81 -3.80 10.04
N GLN A 69 -14.86 -3.89 11.36
CA GLN A 69 -13.69 -3.72 12.21
C GLN A 69 -12.63 -4.78 11.93
N LEU A 70 -13.03 -6.06 11.84
CA LEU A 70 -12.12 -7.18 11.63
C LEU A 70 -11.49 -7.14 10.23
N SER A 71 -12.28 -6.90 9.19
CA SER A 71 -11.81 -6.71 7.82
C SER A 71 -10.88 -5.50 7.71
N GLY A 72 -11.16 -4.42 8.45
CA GLY A 72 -10.24 -3.29 8.57
C GLY A 72 -8.89 -3.71 9.16
N GLN A 73 -8.86 -4.43 10.28
CA GLN A 73 -7.61 -4.93 10.87
C GLN A 73 -6.82 -5.79 9.89
N TYR A 74 -7.49 -6.71 9.20
CA TYR A 74 -6.88 -7.53 8.17
C TYR A 74 -6.26 -6.69 7.05
N THR A 75 -7.03 -5.79 6.44
CA THR A 75 -6.51 -4.98 5.34
C THR A 75 -5.33 -4.11 5.78
N LEU A 76 -5.37 -3.55 7.01
CA LEU A 76 -4.25 -2.77 7.54
C LEU A 76 -2.98 -3.60 7.67
N ASP A 77 -3.10 -4.82 8.20
CA ASP A 77 -1.97 -5.73 8.38
C ASP A 77 -1.38 -6.14 7.03
N THR A 78 -2.24 -6.55 6.07
CA THR A 78 -1.80 -6.96 4.73
C THR A 78 -1.09 -5.83 3.99
N ILE A 79 -1.71 -4.64 3.93
CA ILE A 79 -1.15 -3.54 3.16
C ILE A 79 0.11 -2.94 3.82
N SER A 80 0.17 -2.90 5.17
CA SER A 80 1.36 -2.42 5.87
C SER A 80 2.55 -3.37 5.72
N SER A 81 2.29 -4.68 5.72
CA SER A 81 3.30 -5.70 5.45
C SER A 81 3.81 -5.62 4.00
N CYS A 82 2.89 -5.56 3.02
CA CYS A 82 3.26 -5.50 1.60
C CYS A 82 3.96 -4.19 1.21
N LEU A 83 3.57 -3.05 1.78
CA LEU A 83 4.12 -1.74 1.40
C LEU A 83 5.35 -1.33 2.19
N PHE A 84 5.37 -1.59 3.49
CA PHE A 84 6.41 -1.09 4.38
C PHE A 84 7.25 -2.19 5.02
N GLY A 85 6.90 -3.47 4.81
CA GLY A 85 7.56 -4.59 5.46
C GLY A 85 7.35 -4.62 6.97
N ILE A 86 6.31 -3.93 7.47
CA ILE A 86 6.03 -3.78 8.90
C ILE A 86 4.88 -4.72 9.31
N GLU A 87 5.12 -5.52 10.34
CA GLU A 87 4.09 -6.33 10.98
C GLU A 87 3.38 -5.51 12.07
N THR A 88 2.19 -5.02 11.73
CA THR A 88 1.32 -4.27 12.66
C THR A 88 0.66 -5.20 13.67
N ASN A 89 0.40 -6.47 13.34
CA ASN A 89 -0.29 -7.45 14.19
C ASN A 89 -1.59 -6.91 14.80
N SER A 90 -2.36 -6.13 14.04
CA SER A 90 -3.58 -5.48 14.52
C SER A 90 -4.70 -6.46 14.81
N LEU A 91 -4.71 -7.61 14.13
CA LEU A 91 -5.62 -8.73 14.43
C LEU A 91 -5.35 -9.37 15.81
N LYS A 92 -4.12 -9.26 16.32
CA LYS A 92 -3.72 -9.72 17.67
C LYS A 92 -3.79 -8.61 18.73
N ASN A 93 -4.18 -7.39 18.34
CA ASN A 93 -4.07 -6.17 19.15
C ASN A 93 -2.64 -5.89 19.67
N GLU A 94 -1.63 -6.43 18.99
CA GLU A 94 -0.24 -6.09 19.26
C GLU A 94 0.06 -4.74 18.58
N ASN A 95 1.02 -3.96 19.09
CA ASN A 95 1.43 -2.67 18.50
C ASN A 95 0.35 -1.57 18.38
N ALA A 96 -0.48 -1.41 19.42
CA ALA A 96 -1.53 -0.39 19.50
C ALA A 96 -1.06 1.05 19.14
N THR A 97 0.20 1.40 19.45
CA THR A 97 0.77 2.71 19.10
C THR A 97 0.90 2.91 17.60
N LEU A 98 1.45 1.93 16.87
CA LEU A 98 1.61 2.01 15.42
C LEU A 98 0.24 2.05 14.73
N ILE A 99 -0.68 1.19 15.14
CA ILE A 99 -2.05 1.16 14.61
C ILE A 99 -2.74 2.50 14.85
N ARG A 100 -2.57 3.11 16.03
CA ARG A 100 -3.12 4.43 16.35
C ARG A 100 -2.57 5.51 15.44
N HIS A 101 -1.27 5.51 15.14
CA HIS A 101 -0.69 6.48 14.20
C HIS A 101 -1.10 6.22 12.76
N LEU A 102 -1.19 4.96 12.32
CA LEU A 102 -1.67 4.62 10.98
C LEU A 102 -3.14 5.03 10.79
N LYS A 103 -4.00 4.78 11.78
CA LYS A 103 -5.42 5.14 11.72
C LYS A 103 -5.66 6.64 11.51
N LYS A 104 -4.75 7.50 12.00
CA LYS A 104 -4.82 8.95 11.80
C LYS A 104 -4.73 9.36 10.32
N PHE A 105 -4.20 8.52 9.43
CA PHE A 105 -4.15 8.81 7.99
C PHE A 105 -5.50 8.61 7.28
N PHE A 106 -6.43 7.85 7.89
CA PHE A 106 -7.75 7.58 7.32
C PHE A 106 -8.86 8.39 8.00
N THR A 107 -8.57 9.09 9.09
CA THR A 107 -9.54 9.92 9.80
C THR A 107 -9.38 11.39 9.44
N ILE A 108 -10.44 12.02 8.96
CA ILE A 108 -10.49 13.48 8.80
C ILE A 108 -10.75 14.11 10.17
N ASP A 109 -9.80 14.91 10.64
CA ASP A 109 -9.99 15.72 11.84
C ASP A 109 -10.68 17.05 11.50
N PHE A 110 -12.01 17.10 11.72
CA PHE A 110 -12.79 18.31 11.53
C PHE A 110 -12.42 19.44 12.50
N THR A 111 -11.66 19.18 13.56
CA THR A 111 -11.16 20.24 14.47
C THR A 111 -9.89 20.91 13.94
N ASN A 112 -9.25 20.33 12.92
CA ASN A 112 -8.02 20.86 12.35
C ASN A 112 -8.27 22.16 11.55
N ILE A 113 -7.76 23.28 12.06
CA ILE A 113 -7.88 24.60 11.42
C ILE A 113 -7.33 24.61 9.97
N PHE A 114 -6.35 23.77 9.64
CA PHE A 114 -5.79 23.67 8.29
C PHE A 114 -6.78 23.11 7.26
N LEU A 115 -7.74 22.28 7.68
CA LEU A 115 -8.82 21.80 6.82
C LEU A 115 -9.67 22.98 6.30
N TYR A 116 -10.01 23.91 7.19
CA TYR A 116 -10.78 25.10 6.82
C TYR A 116 -9.95 26.08 5.99
N ILE A 117 -8.65 26.24 6.28
CA ILE A 117 -7.76 27.06 5.45
C ILE A 117 -7.66 26.51 4.03
N LEU A 118 -7.58 25.18 3.87
CA LEU A 118 -7.60 24.50 2.56
C LEU A 118 -8.87 24.80 1.78
N LEU A 119 -10.04 24.76 2.43
CA LEU A 119 -11.33 25.01 1.79
C LEU A 119 -11.53 26.49 1.40
N ILE A 120 -11.12 27.42 2.26
CA ILE A 120 -11.35 28.86 2.07
C ILE A 120 -10.30 29.46 1.12
N SER A 121 -9.03 29.07 1.25
CA SER A 121 -7.93 29.63 0.46
C SER A 121 -6.88 28.57 0.12
N PRO A 122 -7.05 27.86 -1.01
CA PRO A 122 -6.09 26.85 -1.47
C PRO A 122 -4.68 27.42 -1.67
N ARG A 123 -4.55 28.70 -2.03
CA ARG A 123 -3.24 29.37 -2.17
C ARG A 123 -2.53 29.53 -0.83
N LEU A 124 -3.27 29.91 0.23
CA LEU A 124 -2.72 30.03 1.58
C LEU A 124 -2.35 28.65 2.14
N ALA A 125 -3.18 27.64 1.89
CA ALA A 125 -2.88 26.26 2.24
C ALA A 125 -1.61 25.76 1.55
N GLY A 126 -1.42 26.05 0.26
CA GLY A 126 -0.16 25.78 -0.47
C GLY A 126 1.06 26.44 0.20
N TYR A 127 0.92 27.69 0.64
CA TYR A 127 2.03 28.38 1.31
C TYR A 127 2.36 27.79 2.68
N LEU A 128 1.35 27.52 3.52
CA LEU A 128 1.52 26.94 4.85
C LEU A 128 2.00 25.48 4.77
N GLY A 129 1.55 24.78 3.74
CA GLY A 129 2.05 23.50 3.31
C GLY A 129 3.56 23.41 3.22
N LYS A 130 4.14 24.29 2.40
CA LYS A 130 5.60 24.34 2.23
C LYS A 130 6.35 24.65 3.52
N LYS A 131 5.68 25.20 4.54
CA LYS A 131 6.22 25.42 5.89
C LYS A 131 6.03 24.24 6.85
N GLY A 132 5.47 23.13 6.38
CA GLY A 132 5.29 21.89 7.13
C GLY A 132 3.94 21.76 7.85
N TYR A 133 2.96 22.59 7.51
CA TYR A 133 1.60 22.43 8.02
C TYR A 133 0.77 21.57 7.08
N SER A 134 0.01 20.62 7.62
CA SER A 134 -0.78 19.69 6.83
C SER A 134 -2.13 19.42 7.50
N ILE A 135 -3.09 18.93 6.71
CA ILE A 135 -4.34 18.37 7.23
C ILE A 135 -4.11 17.09 8.05
N LEU A 136 -2.98 16.42 7.81
CA LEU A 136 -2.58 15.23 8.54
C LEU A 136 -1.85 15.59 9.84
N PRO A 137 -2.07 14.83 10.93
CA PRO A 137 -1.35 15.03 12.18
C PRO A 137 0.16 14.80 12.02
N LYS A 138 0.96 15.82 12.37
CA LYS A 138 2.42 15.77 12.24
C LYS A 138 3.05 14.62 13.05
N ASP A 139 2.51 14.31 14.22
CA ASP A 139 3.00 13.22 15.06
C ASP A 139 2.84 11.85 14.39
N ALA A 140 1.75 11.63 13.62
CA ALA A 140 1.57 10.41 12.84
C ALA A 140 2.57 10.32 11.69
N ILE A 141 2.80 11.43 10.99
CA ILE A 141 3.78 11.52 9.91
C ILE A 141 5.19 11.23 10.44
N ASP A 142 5.61 11.91 11.50
CA ASP A 142 6.95 11.77 12.07
C ASP A 142 7.17 10.35 12.60
N TYR A 143 6.16 9.74 13.24
CA TYR A 143 6.24 8.38 13.76
C TYR A 143 6.39 7.34 12.64
N VAL A 144 5.48 7.34 11.65
CA VAL A 144 5.49 6.32 10.59
C VAL A 144 6.66 6.54 9.63
N SER A 145 7.00 7.79 9.29
CA SER A 145 8.19 8.07 8.47
C SER A 145 9.49 7.62 9.14
N THR A 146 9.60 7.76 10.47
CA THR A 146 10.76 7.26 11.23
C THR A 146 10.92 5.75 11.06
N ILE A 147 9.83 4.99 11.18
CA ILE A 147 9.84 3.54 11.03
C ILE A 147 10.19 3.15 9.58
N VAL A 148 9.54 3.77 8.59
CA VAL A 148 9.80 3.47 7.17
C VAL A 148 11.24 3.81 6.78
N ASN A 149 11.77 4.94 7.22
CA ASN A 149 13.17 5.31 6.96
C ASN A 149 14.15 4.32 7.62
N HIS A 150 13.81 3.79 8.79
CA HIS A 150 14.60 2.75 9.44
C HIS A 150 14.58 1.44 8.62
N VAL A 151 13.42 1.04 8.10
CA VAL A 151 13.30 -0.12 7.19
C VAL A 151 14.13 0.09 5.92
N ILE A 152 13.97 1.22 5.22
CA ILE A 152 14.73 1.54 4.01
C ILE A 152 16.25 1.47 4.28
N SER A 153 16.69 2.03 5.41
CA SER A 153 18.11 2.04 5.80
C SER A 153 18.65 0.63 6.01
N ARG A 154 17.91 -0.24 6.74
CA ARG A 154 18.32 -1.63 6.97
C ARG A 154 18.37 -2.45 5.68
N ARG A 155 17.41 -2.26 4.77
CA ARG A 155 17.37 -2.92 3.46
C ARG A 155 18.56 -2.54 2.58
N ARG A 156 18.91 -1.25 2.52
CA ARG A 156 20.09 -0.77 1.77
C ARG A 156 21.42 -1.30 2.35
N GLN A 157 21.45 -1.58 3.65
CA GLN A 157 22.60 -2.22 4.31
C GLN A 157 22.62 -3.76 4.11
N HIS A 158 21.69 -4.32 3.33
CA HIS A 158 21.55 -5.75 3.08
C HIS A 158 21.39 -6.60 4.35
N LEU A 159 20.89 -5.99 5.44
CA LEU A 159 20.68 -6.66 6.72
C LEU A 159 19.45 -7.58 6.71
N GLU A 160 18.56 -7.39 5.74
CA GLU A 160 17.27 -8.07 5.68
C GLU A 160 16.73 -7.99 4.25
N THR A 161 16.14 -9.05 3.71
CA THR A 161 15.41 -9.03 2.42
C THR A 161 13.98 -9.54 2.61
N ARG A 162 13.00 -8.92 1.93
CA ARG A 162 11.58 -9.29 1.96
C ARG A 162 10.98 -8.86 0.64
N ASN A 163 10.07 -9.64 0.10
CA ASN A 163 9.41 -9.34 -1.17
C ASN A 163 8.30 -8.31 -0.95
N ASP A 164 8.67 -7.09 -0.55
CA ASP A 164 7.77 -5.96 -0.28
C ASP A 164 8.05 -4.78 -1.24
N PHE A 165 7.16 -3.78 -1.25
CA PHE A 165 7.29 -2.59 -2.10
C PHE A 165 8.62 -1.85 -1.90
N ILE A 166 9.09 -1.70 -0.65
CA ILE A 166 10.36 -1.01 -0.35
C ILE A 166 11.51 -1.74 -1.02
N GLN A 167 11.58 -3.07 -0.89
CA GLN A 167 12.63 -3.87 -1.52
C GLN A 167 12.63 -3.72 -3.03
N MET A 168 11.45 -3.60 -3.64
CA MET A 168 11.31 -3.42 -5.08
C MET A 168 11.78 -2.04 -5.53
N MET A 169 11.51 -0.99 -4.74
CA MET A 169 12.03 0.35 -5.01
C MET A 169 13.55 0.40 -4.90
N ILE A 170 14.13 -0.31 -3.92
CA ILE A 170 15.59 -0.40 -3.74
C ILE A 170 16.23 -1.22 -4.87
N ALA A 171 15.62 -2.32 -5.29
CA ALA A 171 16.11 -3.12 -6.42
C ALA A 171 16.13 -2.30 -7.72
N HIS A 172 15.06 -1.55 -8.00
CA HIS A 172 15.00 -0.64 -9.14
C HIS A 172 16.06 0.47 -9.07
N GLU A 173 16.36 0.96 -7.85
CA GLU A 173 17.44 1.92 -7.62
C GLU A 173 18.82 1.34 -7.99
N GLN A 174 19.06 0.07 -7.69
CA GLN A 174 20.31 -0.64 -8.01
C GLN A 174 20.44 -0.91 -9.52
N GLU A 175 19.40 -1.47 -10.15
CA GLU A 175 19.36 -1.72 -11.60
C GLU A 175 19.63 -0.43 -12.40
N SER A 176 19.03 0.68 -11.98
CA SER A 176 19.23 1.98 -12.63
C SER A 176 20.67 2.50 -12.55
N LYS A 177 21.40 2.18 -11.46
CA LYS A 177 22.81 2.58 -11.29
C LYS A 177 23.75 1.72 -12.14
N ASP A 178 23.44 0.42 -12.26
CA ASP A 178 24.22 -0.50 -13.09
C ASP A 178 24.09 -0.15 -14.58
N ASP A 179 22.89 0.25 -15.03
CA ASP A 179 22.65 0.76 -16.38
C ASP A 179 23.45 2.05 -16.68
N GLU A 180 23.65 2.92 -15.69
CA GLU A 180 24.46 4.13 -15.84
C GLU A 180 25.96 3.81 -15.95
N LEU A 181 26.46 2.92 -15.09
CA LEU A 181 27.86 2.48 -15.10
C LEU A 181 28.23 1.75 -16.40
N THR A 182 27.32 0.94 -16.95
CA THR A 182 27.53 0.22 -18.22
C THR A 182 27.42 1.15 -19.44
N SER A 183 26.57 2.17 -19.38
CA SER A 183 26.45 3.18 -20.45
C SER A 183 27.70 4.08 -20.54
N GLU A 184 28.32 4.44 -19.41
CA GLU A 184 29.56 5.24 -19.40
C GLU A 184 30.77 4.52 -20.04
N HIS A 185 30.78 3.18 -20.09
CA HIS A 185 31.84 2.41 -20.74
C HIS A 185 31.66 2.30 -22.26
N THR A 186 30.55 2.82 -22.82
CA THR A 186 30.19 2.65 -24.22
C THR A 186 29.69 3.94 -24.88
N GLU A 187 30.38 5.08 -24.74
CA GLU A 187 30.01 6.28 -25.51
C GLU A 187 31.15 6.90 -26.32
N THR A 188 31.14 6.60 -27.63
CA THR A 188 31.25 7.62 -28.67
C THR A 188 29.87 7.84 -29.29
N LYS A 189 29.05 8.74 -28.75
CA LYS A 189 27.90 9.31 -29.49
C LYS A 189 27.66 10.80 -29.20
N HIS A 190 27.24 11.47 -30.27
CA HIS A 190 27.07 12.91 -30.45
C HIS A 190 25.95 13.53 -29.60
N PRO A 191 26.04 14.84 -29.30
CA PRO A 191 25.04 15.57 -28.51
C PRO A 191 23.84 15.97 -29.38
N GLN A 192 22.72 15.24 -29.28
CA GLN A 192 21.43 15.73 -29.78
C GLN A 192 20.34 15.58 -28.70
N GLN A 193 19.87 16.75 -28.26
CA GLN A 193 18.56 17.03 -27.65
C GLN A 193 18.31 16.49 -26.24
N GLN A 194 18.65 17.33 -25.25
CA GLN A 194 18.07 17.34 -23.90
C GLN A 194 16.55 17.59 -23.97
N ARG A 195 15.77 16.53 -24.15
CA ARG A 195 14.34 16.48 -23.77
C ARG A 195 14.32 15.94 -22.34
N GLY A 196 13.78 16.73 -21.41
CA GLY A 196 13.89 16.58 -19.95
C GLY A 196 14.17 15.17 -19.44
N THR A 197 15.34 14.98 -18.84
CA THR A 197 15.78 13.72 -18.24
C THR A 197 14.80 13.30 -17.15
N LEU A 198 13.97 12.31 -17.46
CA LEU A 198 13.12 11.61 -16.50
C LEU A 198 14.02 10.99 -15.42
N LYS A 199 13.70 11.24 -14.16
CA LYS A 199 14.50 10.75 -13.01
C LYS A 199 14.33 9.24 -12.91
N LYS A 200 15.41 8.46 -12.99
CA LYS A 200 15.34 6.98 -13.00
C LYS A 200 14.93 6.35 -11.67
N THR A 201 15.08 7.05 -10.54
CA THR A 201 14.86 6.47 -9.19
C THR A 201 14.04 7.38 -8.29
N LEU A 202 13.47 6.81 -7.22
CA LEU A 202 12.76 7.55 -6.17
C LEU A 202 13.67 7.79 -4.96
N THR A 203 13.56 8.97 -4.37
CA THR A 203 14.12 9.32 -3.06
C THR A 203 13.30 8.70 -1.94
N ASP A 204 13.86 8.58 -0.73
CA ASP A 204 13.17 8.01 0.43
C ASP A 204 11.85 8.72 0.74
N LYS A 205 11.80 10.04 0.55
CA LYS A 205 10.58 10.84 0.69
C LYS A 205 9.54 10.48 -0.36
N GLU A 206 9.95 10.28 -1.61
CA GLU A 206 9.05 9.87 -2.68
C GLU A 206 8.56 8.43 -2.46
N ILE A 207 9.43 7.49 -2.07
CA ILE A 207 9.07 6.11 -1.71
C ILE A 207 8.02 6.12 -0.59
N PHE A 208 8.28 6.87 0.49
CA PHE A 208 7.34 7.01 1.59
C PHE A 208 6.00 7.62 1.13
N SER A 209 6.04 8.64 0.27
CA SER A 209 4.82 9.27 -0.26
C SER A 209 3.98 8.32 -1.10
N GLN A 210 4.60 7.49 -1.95
CA GLN A 210 3.89 6.48 -2.72
C GLN A 210 3.29 5.40 -1.82
N GLY A 211 4.08 4.89 -0.86
CA GLY A 211 3.60 3.93 0.12
C GLY A 211 2.40 4.47 0.90
N LEU A 212 2.41 5.74 1.29
CA LEU A 212 1.28 6.35 1.99
C LEU A 212 0.03 6.47 1.09
N VAL A 213 0.20 6.82 -0.18
CA VAL A 213 -0.92 6.83 -1.15
C VAL A 213 -1.54 5.44 -1.27
N PHE A 214 -0.71 4.40 -1.42
CA PHE A 214 -1.20 3.03 -1.55
C PHE A 214 -1.81 2.49 -0.25
N LEU A 215 -1.26 2.87 0.90
CA LEU A 215 -1.83 2.54 2.20
C LEU A 215 -3.27 3.10 2.32
N VAL A 216 -3.47 4.39 2.03
CA VAL A 216 -4.79 5.02 2.07
C VAL A 216 -5.74 4.43 1.04
N ALA A 217 -5.29 4.29 -0.20
CA ALA A 217 -6.12 3.74 -1.26
C ALA A 217 -6.52 2.27 -1.01
N GLY A 218 -5.60 1.46 -0.48
CA GLY A 218 -5.80 0.02 -0.28
C GLY A 218 -6.53 -0.36 1.00
N TYR A 219 -6.40 0.43 2.08
CA TYR A 219 -6.99 0.12 3.38
C TYR A 219 -8.52 0.17 3.38
N GLU A 220 -9.08 1.35 3.10
CA GLU A 220 -10.52 1.57 3.33
C GLU A 220 -11.39 0.88 2.27
N THR A 221 -10.93 0.90 1.01
CA THR A 221 -11.67 0.31 -0.12
C THR A 221 -11.79 -1.21 0.00
N THR A 222 -10.70 -1.91 0.32
CA THR A 222 -10.69 -3.37 0.47
C THR A 222 -11.42 -3.80 1.73
N SER A 223 -11.27 -3.06 2.83
CA SER A 223 -12.03 -3.33 4.07
C SER A 223 -13.55 -3.21 3.84
N ALA A 224 -13.98 -2.17 3.12
CA ALA A 224 -15.39 -2.00 2.75
C ALA A 224 -15.87 -3.13 1.82
N LEU A 225 -15.09 -3.47 0.80
CA LEU A 225 -15.39 -4.58 -0.11
C LEU A 225 -15.63 -5.89 0.66
N LEU A 226 -14.70 -6.26 1.56
CA LEU A 226 -14.84 -7.47 2.38
C LEU A 226 -16.06 -7.40 3.29
N SER A 227 -16.32 -6.24 3.90
CA SER A 227 -17.50 -6.05 4.75
C SER A 227 -18.79 -6.31 3.98
N PHE A 228 -18.91 -5.76 2.76
CA PHE A 228 -20.06 -5.98 1.90
C PHE A 228 -20.13 -7.43 1.41
N PHE A 229 -19.00 -8.02 1.03
CA PHE A 229 -18.93 -9.42 0.63
C PHE A 229 -19.52 -10.33 1.71
N PHE A 230 -19.02 -10.24 2.96
CA PHE A 230 -19.53 -11.06 4.06
C PHE A 230 -20.99 -10.76 4.41
N TYR A 231 -21.41 -9.49 4.31
CA TYR A 231 -22.80 -9.12 4.51
C TYR A 231 -23.71 -9.83 3.49
N PHE A 232 -23.38 -9.79 2.20
CA PHE A 232 -24.16 -10.45 1.16
C PHE A 232 -24.14 -11.98 1.29
N MET A 233 -22.99 -12.57 1.63
CA MET A 233 -22.92 -14.01 1.90
C MET A 233 -23.83 -14.42 3.07
N ALA A 234 -23.97 -13.56 4.10
CA ALA A 234 -24.84 -13.87 5.24
C ALA A 234 -26.34 -13.76 4.93
N ILE A 235 -26.74 -12.88 4.01
CA ILE A 235 -28.16 -12.66 3.68
C ILE A 235 -28.66 -13.44 2.45
N GLU A 236 -27.75 -13.96 1.62
CA GLU A 236 -28.05 -14.77 0.42
C GLU A 236 -27.45 -16.18 0.52
N PRO A 237 -28.04 -17.12 1.31
CA PRO A 237 -27.46 -18.45 1.55
C PRO A 237 -27.24 -19.29 0.29
N VAL A 238 -28.10 -19.12 -0.72
CA VAL A 238 -27.96 -19.84 -2.00
C VAL A 238 -26.70 -19.41 -2.74
N VAL A 239 -26.36 -18.11 -2.69
CA VAL A 239 -25.14 -17.59 -3.30
C VAL A 239 -23.92 -18.02 -2.49
N GLN A 240 -24.02 -17.98 -1.15
CA GLN A 240 -22.95 -18.45 -0.27
C GLN A 240 -22.59 -19.91 -0.53
N GLU A 241 -23.57 -20.81 -0.60
CA GLU A 241 -23.34 -22.23 -0.84
C GLU A 241 -22.65 -22.45 -2.19
N LYS A 242 -23.13 -21.76 -3.24
CA LYS A 242 -22.51 -21.84 -4.57
C LYS A 242 -21.04 -21.39 -4.56
N VAL A 243 -20.72 -20.28 -3.89
CA VAL A 243 -19.33 -19.80 -3.76
C VAL A 243 -18.48 -20.81 -2.98
N TYR A 244 -19.03 -21.43 -1.94
CA TYR A 244 -18.34 -22.46 -1.17
C TYR A 244 -18.05 -23.70 -2.03
N GLU A 245 -19.03 -24.19 -2.78
CA GLU A 245 -18.88 -25.32 -3.71
C GLU A 245 -17.80 -25.06 -4.76
N GLU A 246 -17.79 -23.86 -5.37
CA GLU A 246 -16.76 -23.46 -6.35
C GLU A 246 -15.36 -23.44 -5.72
N ILE A 247 -15.23 -22.89 -4.51
CA ILE A 247 -13.96 -22.89 -3.75
C ILE A 247 -13.49 -24.33 -3.47
N GLN A 248 -14.39 -25.21 -3.03
CA GLN A 248 -14.07 -26.60 -2.73
C GLN A 248 -13.65 -27.37 -3.99
N GLN A 249 -14.31 -27.12 -5.12
CA GLN A 249 -13.99 -27.77 -6.39
C GLN A 249 -12.59 -27.38 -6.90
N GLU A 250 -12.25 -26.09 -6.86
CA GLU A 250 -11.00 -25.59 -7.45
C GLU A 250 -9.80 -25.70 -6.50
N LEU A 251 -10.00 -25.50 -5.19
CA LEU A 251 -8.91 -25.44 -4.21
C LEU A 251 -8.73 -26.74 -3.42
N GLY A 252 -9.82 -27.47 -3.13
CA GLY A 252 -9.82 -28.63 -2.24
C GLY A 252 -9.38 -28.29 -0.80
N ASP A 253 -8.84 -29.29 -0.09
CA ASP A 253 -8.32 -29.16 1.28
C ASP A 253 -6.84 -28.73 1.35
N ASP A 254 -6.20 -28.48 0.21
CA ASP A 254 -4.77 -28.15 0.14
C ASP A 254 -4.49 -26.69 0.50
N GLU A 255 -3.21 -26.40 0.79
CA GLU A 255 -2.73 -25.03 1.00
C GLU A 255 -3.03 -24.12 -0.22
N ILE A 256 -3.61 -22.95 0.06
CA ILE A 256 -3.97 -21.98 -0.98
C ILE A 256 -2.67 -21.41 -1.58
N THR A 257 -2.40 -21.73 -2.84
CA THR A 257 -1.27 -21.20 -3.61
C THR A 257 -1.74 -20.24 -4.70
N HIS A 258 -0.88 -19.29 -5.09
CA HIS A 258 -1.17 -18.37 -6.19
C HIS A 258 -1.56 -19.10 -7.49
N GLU A 259 -0.98 -20.28 -7.75
CA GLU A 259 -1.25 -21.07 -8.95
C GLU A 259 -2.68 -21.64 -8.97
N LYS A 260 -3.22 -22.01 -7.81
CA LYS A 260 -4.61 -22.47 -7.69
C LYS A 260 -5.64 -21.33 -7.72
N LEU A 261 -5.24 -20.12 -7.32
CA LEU A 261 -6.12 -18.95 -7.43
C LEU A 261 -6.16 -18.36 -8.85
N SER A 262 -5.12 -18.58 -9.65
CA SER A 262 -5.00 -17.98 -10.99
C SER A 262 -6.14 -18.34 -11.96
N PRO A 263 -6.68 -19.59 -11.99
CA PRO A 263 -7.84 -19.93 -12.81
C PRO A 263 -9.10 -19.15 -12.42
N ILE A 264 -9.38 -19.04 -11.12
CA ILE A 264 -10.52 -18.28 -10.57
C ILE A 264 -10.43 -16.81 -11.01
N PHE A 265 -9.23 -16.21 -10.96
CA PHE A 265 -9.03 -14.83 -11.41
C PHE A 265 -9.10 -14.65 -12.93
N ALA A 266 -8.72 -15.65 -13.72
CA ALA A 266 -8.76 -15.58 -15.18
C ALA A 266 -10.21 -15.66 -15.70
N GLU A 267 -11.04 -16.48 -15.07
CA GLU A 267 -12.45 -16.66 -15.43
C GLU A 267 -13.28 -15.39 -15.13
N LEU A 268 -12.98 -14.70 -14.02
CA LEU A 268 -13.59 -13.42 -13.63
C LEU A 268 -13.28 -12.23 -14.56
N VAL A 269 -12.27 -12.33 -15.42
CA VAL A 269 -11.89 -11.26 -16.37
C VAL A 269 -12.37 -11.57 -17.79
N SER A 270 -12.82 -12.80 -18.05
CA SER A 270 -13.33 -13.23 -19.36
C SER A 270 -14.83 -13.01 -19.58
N ASP A 271 -15.58 -12.68 -18.52
CA ASP A 271 -17.01 -12.30 -18.56
C ASP A 271 -17.21 -10.78 -18.43
#